data_AF-A0A7C5SST7-F1
#
_entry.id   AF-A0A7C5SST7-F1
#
_cell.length_a   1.000
_cell.length_b   1.000
_cell.length_c   1.000
_cell.angle_alpha   90.00
_cell.angle_beta   90.00
_cell.angle_gamma   90.00
#
_symmetry.space_group_name_H-M   'P 1'
#
loop_
_entity.id
_entity.type
_entity.pdbx_description
1 polymer ?
#
loop_
_entity_poly.entity_id
_entity_poly.type
_entity_poly.pdbx_seq_one_letter_code
_entity_poly.pdbx_strand_id
1 'polypeptide(L)'
;MSKKHPIVAVTGSSGAGTSTVKHAFEQIFTREKITPAIIEGDSFHRYDRAAMKEAMAKAETEGNNNFSHFGEEANEFEKLEELFKSYGETGTGKKRLYLHSDEEAAAYPGLNPGQFTPWEDVPANTDVMFYEGLHGGVV
;
A
#
# COMPACT_ATOMS: atom_id res chain seq x y z
N MET A 1 17.10 17.35 -18.49
CA MET A 1 16.06 16.34 -18.77
C MET A 1 15.42 16.01 -17.44
N SER A 2 14.11 16.25 -17.26
CA SER A 2 13.47 15.93 -15.98
C SER A 2 13.60 14.43 -15.70
N LYS A 3 13.85 14.06 -14.44
CA LYS A 3 13.79 12.67 -14.00
C LYS A 3 12.34 12.25 -14.27
N LYS A 4 12.11 11.35 -15.23
CA LYS A 4 10.84 10.62 -15.26
C LYS A 4 10.79 9.85 -13.95
N HIS A 5 9.66 9.89 -13.24
CA HIS A 5 9.47 9.16 -11.99
C HIS A 5 8.68 7.88 -12.30
N PRO A 6 9.35 6.79 -12.72
CA PRO A 6 8.66 5.58 -13.12
C PRO A 6 7.94 4.94 -11.94
N ILE A 7 6.81 4.32 -12.25
CA ILE A 7 6.00 3.53 -11.32
C ILE A 7 5.95 2.10 -11.86
N VAL A 8 6.28 1.14 -11.01
CA VAL A 8 6.09 -0.28 -11.26
C VAL A 8 5.03 -0.77 -10.28
N ALA A 9 3.87 -1.18 -10.80
CA ALA A 9 2.78 -1.69 -10.00
C ALA A 9 2.62 -3.19 -10.22
N VAL A 10 2.79 -3.97 -9.16
CA VAL A 10 2.52 -5.41 -9.12
C VAL A 10 1.18 -5.60 -8.43
N THR A 11 0.18 -6.03 -9.22
CA THR A 11 -1.19 -6.23 -8.74
C THR A 11 -1.50 -7.72 -8.54
N GLY A 12 -2.00 -8.10 -7.38
CA GLY A 12 -2.35 -9.47 -7.07
C GLY A 12 -2.64 -9.71 -5.59
N SER A 13 -3.22 -10.86 -5.29
CA SER A 13 -3.56 -11.25 -3.92
C SER A 13 -2.32 -11.55 -3.09
N SER A 14 -2.30 -11.06 -1.85
CA SER A 14 -1.27 -11.47 -0.88
C SER A 14 -1.27 -13.00 -0.72
N GLY A 15 -0.08 -13.61 -0.78
CA GLY A 15 0.09 -15.07 -0.75
C GLY A 15 -0.05 -15.78 -2.11
N ALA A 16 -0.49 -15.10 -3.17
CA ALA A 16 -0.51 -15.65 -4.54
C ALA A 16 0.86 -15.53 -5.26
N GLY A 17 1.94 -15.35 -4.50
CA GLY A 17 3.31 -15.16 -5.02
C GLY A 17 3.76 -13.69 -5.12
N THR A 18 2.95 -12.72 -4.70
CA THR A 18 3.33 -11.30 -4.69
C THR A 18 4.57 -11.05 -3.84
N SER A 19 4.69 -11.71 -2.67
CA SER A 19 5.89 -11.63 -1.82
C SER A 19 7.15 -12.17 -2.51
N THR A 20 7.01 -13.22 -3.34
CA THR A 20 8.11 -13.73 -4.16
C THR A 20 8.52 -12.72 -5.23
N VAL A 21 7.54 -12.03 -5.83
CA VAL A 21 7.80 -10.96 -6.80
C VAL A 21 8.48 -9.77 -6.11
N LYS A 22 8.00 -9.33 -4.94
CA LYS A 22 8.64 -8.28 -4.12
C LYS A 22 10.11 -8.63 -3.89
N HIS A 23 10.40 -9.83 -3.42
CA HIS A 23 11.77 -10.27 -3.18
C HIS A 23 12.63 -10.25 -4.45
N ALA A 24 12.08 -10.69 -5.59
CA ALA A 24 12.79 -10.62 -6.87
C ALA A 24 13.12 -9.17 -7.27
N PHE A 25 12.20 -8.24 -7.08
CA PHE A 25 12.44 -6.82 -7.32
C PHE A 25 13.46 -6.21 -6.34
N GLU A 26 13.42 -6.56 -5.05
CA GLU A 26 14.43 -6.15 -4.07
C GLU A 26 15.86 -6.58 -4.49
N GLN A 27 16.00 -7.81 -5.01
CA GLN A 27 17.27 -8.30 -5.56
C GLN A 27 17.70 -7.50 -6.80
N ILE A 28 16.76 -7.20 -7.70
CA ILE A 28 17.04 -6.36 -8.90
C ILE A 28 17.47 -4.96 -8.48
N PHE A 29 16.74 -4.31 -7.56
CA PHE A 29 17.07 -2.96 -7.10
C PHE A 29 18.45 -2.91 -6.44
N THR A 30 18.77 -3.91 -5.62
CA THR A 30 20.09 -4.04 -5.00
C THR A 30 21.19 -4.21 -6.05
N ARG A 31 21.00 -5.11 -7.04
CA ARG A 31 21.99 -5.40 -8.08
C ARG A 31 22.25 -4.19 -8.99
N GLU A 32 21.19 -3.51 -9.39
CA GLU A 32 21.23 -2.37 -10.31
C GLU A 32 21.47 -1.03 -9.59
N LYS A 33 21.60 -1.03 -8.25
CA LYS A 33 21.77 0.17 -7.41
C LYS A 33 20.64 1.19 -7.60
N ILE A 34 19.42 0.71 -7.73
CA ILE A 34 18.20 1.51 -7.83
C ILE A 34 17.67 1.76 -6.42
N THR A 35 17.29 3.00 -6.11
CA THR A 35 16.67 3.36 -4.83
C THR A 35 15.14 3.39 -4.98
N PRO A 36 14.39 2.37 -4.51
CA PRO A 36 12.94 2.34 -4.68
C PRO A 36 12.22 3.06 -3.54
N ALA A 37 11.08 3.70 -3.86
CA ALA A 37 10.01 3.94 -2.91
C ALA A 37 9.08 2.72 -2.88
N ILE A 38 9.12 1.92 -1.80
CA ILE A 38 8.23 0.77 -1.63
C ILE A 38 6.89 1.23 -1.04
N ILE A 39 5.81 0.85 -1.70
CA ILE A 39 4.42 1.13 -1.32
C ILE A 39 3.66 -0.19 -1.20
N GLU A 40 3.09 -0.44 -0.03
CA GLU A 40 2.29 -1.64 0.26
C GLU A 40 0.80 -1.29 0.13
N GLY A 41 0.06 -2.05 -0.66
CA GLY A 41 -1.32 -1.72 -1.04
C GLY A 41 -2.31 -1.72 0.12
N ASP A 42 -2.06 -2.52 1.15
CA ASP A 42 -2.84 -2.53 2.40
C ASP A 42 -2.78 -1.21 3.17
N SER A 43 -1.77 -0.38 2.90
CA SER A 43 -1.66 0.97 3.44
C SER A 43 -2.79 1.87 2.95
N PHE A 44 -3.47 1.48 1.87
CA PHE A 44 -4.63 2.18 1.30
C PHE A 44 -5.96 1.52 1.67
N HIS A 45 -5.99 0.57 2.60
CA HIS A 45 -7.26 0.15 3.20
C HIS A 45 -7.95 1.34 3.90
N ARG A 46 -9.26 1.44 3.75
CA ARG A 46 -10.09 2.45 4.42
C ARG A 46 -10.18 2.21 5.92
N TYR A 47 -10.22 0.93 6.30
CA TYR A 47 -10.45 0.51 7.68
C TYR A 47 -9.25 -0.24 8.24
N ASP A 48 -8.99 0.01 9.52
CA ASP A 48 -8.06 -0.81 10.30
C ASP A 48 -8.71 -2.18 10.61
N ARG A 49 -7.98 -3.10 11.24
CA ARG A 49 -8.47 -4.47 11.48
C ARG A 49 -9.76 -4.52 12.30
N ALA A 50 -9.92 -3.62 13.27
CA ALA A 50 -11.10 -3.60 14.13
C ALA A 50 -12.28 -2.99 13.39
N ALA A 51 -12.08 -1.82 12.78
CA ALA A 51 -13.09 -1.12 12.01
C ALA A 51 -13.56 -1.92 10.79
N MET A 52 -12.68 -2.70 10.15
CA MET A 52 -13.05 -3.55 9.03
C MET A 52 -14.03 -4.66 9.47
N LYS A 53 -13.80 -5.27 10.63
CA LYS A 53 -14.71 -6.28 11.18
C LYS A 53 -16.09 -5.70 11.48
N GLU A 54 -16.13 -4.49 12.06
CA GLU A 54 -17.38 -3.79 12.34
C GLU A 54 -18.12 -3.43 11.03
N ALA A 55 -17.39 -2.92 10.03
CA ALA A 55 -17.95 -2.58 8.72
C ALA A 55 -18.50 -3.81 8.00
N MET A 56 -17.79 -4.95 8.02
CA MET A 56 -18.26 -6.21 7.46
C MET A 56 -19.52 -6.71 8.18
N ALA A 57 -19.55 -6.72 9.52
CA ALA A 57 -20.72 -7.15 10.27
C ALA A 57 -21.94 -6.25 10.01
N LYS A 58 -21.72 -4.93 9.92
CA LYS A 58 -22.78 -3.99 9.58
C LYS A 58 -23.33 -4.25 8.17
N ALA A 59 -22.45 -4.41 7.19
CA ALA A 59 -22.83 -4.71 5.80
C ALA A 59 -23.66 -5.99 5.72
N GLU A 60 -23.26 -7.05 6.43
CA GLU A 60 -24.02 -8.29 6.54
C GLU A 60 -25.42 -8.07 7.13
N THR A 61 -25.55 -7.29 8.21
CA THR A 61 -26.87 -6.98 8.80
C THR A 61 -27.76 -6.14 7.88
N GLU A 62 -27.17 -5.36 6.98
CA GLU A 62 -27.86 -4.56 5.96
C GLU A 62 -28.16 -5.38 4.69
N GLY A 63 -27.78 -6.66 4.66
CA GLY A 63 -28.02 -7.59 3.56
C GLY A 63 -26.96 -7.57 2.45
N ASN A 64 -25.83 -6.86 2.66
CA ASN A 64 -24.70 -6.84 1.74
C ASN A 64 -23.64 -7.88 2.15
N ASN A 65 -23.61 -9.00 1.44
CA ASN A 65 -22.64 -10.09 1.66
C ASN A 65 -21.36 -9.98 0.81
N ASN A 66 -21.17 -8.87 0.08
CA ASN A 66 -20.05 -8.71 -0.85
C ASN A 66 -18.96 -7.74 -0.34
N PHE A 67 -19.21 -7.06 0.79
CA PHE A 67 -18.26 -6.11 1.36
C PHE A 67 -16.96 -6.81 1.80
N SER A 68 -15.84 -6.44 1.19
CA SER A 68 -14.54 -7.09 1.42
C SER A 68 -13.38 -6.19 1.01
N HIS A 69 -12.15 -6.59 1.36
CA HIS A 69 -10.92 -5.88 0.95
C HIS A 69 -10.72 -5.77 -0.57
N PHE A 70 -11.45 -6.53 -1.40
CA PHE A 70 -11.36 -6.43 -2.85
C PHE A 70 -12.16 -5.24 -3.40
N GLY A 71 -13.22 -4.82 -2.70
CA GLY A 71 -14.13 -3.76 -3.15
C GLY A 71 -13.59 -2.35 -2.90
N GLU A 72 -14.10 -1.39 -3.65
CA GLU A 72 -13.75 0.03 -3.51
C GLU A 72 -14.13 0.57 -2.13
N GLU A 73 -15.21 0.08 -1.52
CA GLU A 73 -15.72 0.63 -0.26
C GLU A 73 -14.75 0.38 0.91
N ALA A 74 -13.90 -0.65 0.81
CA ALA A 74 -12.89 -0.99 1.82
C ALA A 74 -11.53 -0.36 1.54
N ASN A 75 -11.39 0.46 0.49
CA ASN A 75 -10.13 1.02 0.03
C ASN A 75 -10.21 2.53 -0.24
N GLU A 76 -9.07 3.20 -0.16
CA GLU A 76 -8.88 4.64 -0.41
C GLU A 76 -8.30 4.86 -1.82
N PHE A 77 -9.03 4.49 -2.87
CA PHE A 77 -8.55 4.56 -4.25
C PHE A 77 -8.18 5.99 -4.69
N GLU A 78 -8.94 7.00 -4.25
CA GLU A 78 -8.60 8.41 -4.54
C GLU A 78 -7.21 8.79 -3.99
N LYS A 79 -6.85 8.30 -2.80
CA LYS A 79 -5.52 8.54 -2.23
C LYS A 79 -4.43 7.76 -2.96
N LEU A 80 -4.75 6.56 -3.43
CA LEU A 80 -3.83 5.76 -4.22
C LEU A 80 -3.55 6.44 -5.58
N GLU A 81 -4.59 6.94 -6.24
CA GLU A 81 -4.48 7.73 -7.48
C GLU A 81 -3.68 9.02 -7.23
N GLU A 82 -3.96 9.74 -6.14
CA GLU A 82 -3.22 10.94 -5.75
C GLU A 82 -1.73 10.65 -5.58
N LEU A 83 -1.37 9.53 -4.94
CA LEU A 83 0.01 9.09 -4.81
C LEU A 83 0.63 8.80 -6.18
N PHE A 84 -0.03 8.00 -7.03
CA PHE A 84 0.49 7.62 -8.35
C PHE A 84 0.73 8.86 -9.22
N LYS A 85 -0.22 9.79 -9.23
CA LYS A 85 -0.10 11.05 -9.95
C LYS A 85 1.03 11.91 -9.41
N SER A 86 1.02 12.17 -8.09
CA SER A 86 2.03 13.02 -7.44
C SER A 86 3.44 12.47 -7.64
N TYR A 87 3.61 11.16 -7.50
CA TYR A 87 4.90 10.52 -7.71
C TYR A 87 5.32 10.60 -9.17
N GLY A 88 4.42 10.29 -10.12
CA GLY A 88 4.71 10.37 -11.55
C GLY A 88 5.12 11.77 -12.01
N GLU A 89 4.54 12.82 -11.42
CA GLU A 89 4.81 14.21 -11.77
C GLU A 89 6.06 14.78 -11.08
N THR A 90 6.26 14.46 -9.78
CA THR A 90 7.24 15.16 -8.93
C THR A 90 8.16 14.24 -8.13
N GLY A 91 7.90 12.94 -8.12
CA GLY A 91 8.60 11.98 -7.27
C GLY A 91 8.24 12.11 -5.79
N THR A 92 7.14 12.79 -5.47
CA THR A 92 6.67 13.00 -4.10
C THR A 92 5.29 12.38 -3.90
N GLY A 93 4.87 12.26 -2.64
CA GLY A 93 3.56 11.74 -2.29
C GLY A 93 3.51 11.36 -0.82
N LYS A 94 2.37 10.82 -0.39
CA LYS A 94 2.19 10.34 0.98
C LYS A 94 2.05 8.83 0.98
N LYS A 95 2.66 8.20 1.99
CA LYS A 95 2.47 6.80 2.30
C LYS A 95 2.22 6.63 3.80
N ARG A 96 1.73 5.46 4.19
CA ARG A 96 1.73 4.99 5.59
C ARG A 96 2.00 3.50 5.55
N LEU A 97 1.95 2.85 6.71
CA LEU A 97 2.06 1.40 6.83
C LEU A 97 0.80 0.87 7.52
N TYR A 98 0.38 -0.34 7.13
CA TYR A 98 -0.55 -1.14 7.91
C TYR A 98 0.25 -2.21 8.64
N LEU A 99 0.25 -2.17 9.98
CA LEU A 99 1.11 -3.02 10.80
C LEU A 99 0.53 -4.44 10.86
N HIS A 100 1.25 -5.45 10.41
CA HIS A 100 0.76 -6.84 10.39
C HIS A 100 1.05 -7.58 11.69
N SER A 101 2.17 -7.27 12.32
CA SER A 101 2.76 -8.04 13.41
C SER A 101 3.19 -7.16 14.60
N ASP A 102 3.39 -7.77 15.76
CA ASP A 102 3.92 -7.08 16.94
C ASP A 102 5.35 -6.57 16.71
N GLU A 103 6.13 -7.24 15.86
CA GLU A 103 7.49 -6.84 15.50
C GLU A 103 7.48 -5.51 14.72
N GLU A 104 6.59 -5.38 13.74
CA GLU A 104 6.41 -4.11 13.01
C GLU A 104 5.91 -3.01 13.95
N ALA A 105 4.94 -3.33 14.82
CA ALA A 105 4.37 -2.38 15.76
C ALA A 105 5.36 -1.92 16.84
N ALA A 106 6.37 -2.73 17.19
CA ALA A 106 7.36 -2.39 18.20
C ALA A 106 8.13 -1.09 17.89
N ALA A 107 8.26 -0.73 16.62
CA ALA A 107 8.89 0.52 16.19
C ALA A 107 7.98 1.77 16.37
N TYR A 108 6.69 1.59 16.67
CA TYR A 108 5.69 2.66 16.71
C TYR A 108 4.95 2.72 18.06
N PRO A 109 5.40 3.58 18.99
CA PRO A 109 4.80 3.70 20.31
C PRO A 109 3.29 4.01 20.25
N GLY A 110 2.50 3.21 20.95
CA GLY A 110 1.04 3.38 21.05
C GLY A 110 0.24 2.79 19.90
N LEU A 111 0.89 2.20 18.89
CA LEU A 111 0.23 1.45 17.83
C LEU A 111 0.33 -0.05 18.07
N ASN A 112 -0.65 -0.78 17.56
CA ASN A 112 -0.78 -2.23 17.66
C ASN A 112 -0.92 -2.86 16.26
N PRO A 113 -0.71 -4.18 16.14
CA PRO A 113 -0.98 -4.88 14.88
C PRO A 113 -2.42 -4.71 14.43
N GLY A 114 -2.60 -4.48 13.14
CA GLY A 114 -3.87 -4.17 12.51
C GLY A 114 -4.21 -2.69 12.50
N GLN A 115 -3.32 -1.81 12.94
CA GLN A 115 -3.49 -0.35 12.88
C GLN A 115 -2.59 0.27 11.81
N PHE A 116 -2.94 1.49 11.42
CA PHE A 116 -2.14 2.28 10.49
C PHE A 116 -1.15 3.18 11.21
N THR A 117 0.03 3.35 10.63
CA THR A 117 0.89 4.47 11.00
C THR A 117 0.33 5.79 10.46
N PRO A 118 0.77 6.95 10.98
CA PRO A 118 0.47 8.24 10.37
C PRO A 118 0.99 8.33 8.94
N TRP A 119 0.34 9.15 8.11
CA TRP A 119 0.85 9.45 6.78
C TRP A 119 2.17 10.21 6.87
N GLU A 120 3.15 9.75 6.11
CA GLU A 120 4.48 10.33 5.97
C GLU A 120 4.80 10.60 4.49
N ASP A 121 5.80 11.44 4.24
CA ASP A 121 6.29 11.69 2.89
C ASP A 121 7.00 10.44 2.34
N VAL A 122 6.75 10.16 1.06
CA VAL A 122 7.58 9.21 0.31
C VAL A 122 9.04 9.67 0.35
N PRO A 123 10.02 8.76 0.56
CA PRO A 123 11.43 9.13 0.60
C PRO A 123 11.87 9.93 -0.62
N ALA A 124 12.62 11.00 -0.39
CA ALA A 124 13.19 11.79 -1.47
C ALA A 124 14.32 11.05 -2.18
N ASN A 125 14.68 11.52 -3.38
CA ASN A 125 15.79 11.00 -4.20
C ASN A 125 15.63 9.54 -4.66
N THR A 126 14.41 9.05 -4.74
CA THR A 126 14.11 7.73 -5.29
C THR A 126 14.26 7.71 -6.82
N ASP A 127 14.48 6.51 -7.35
CA ASP A 127 14.62 6.25 -8.78
C ASP A 127 13.33 5.68 -9.38
N VAL A 128 12.53 4.98 -8.57
CA VAL A 128 11.28 4.29 -8.97
C VAL A 128 10.35 4.16 -7.77
N MET A 129 9.04 4.26 -7.99
CA MET A 129 8.06 3.80 -7.02
C MET A 129 7.66 2.37 -7.37
N PHE A 130 7.73 1.48 -6.39
CA PHE A 130 7.31 0.09 -6.50
C PHE A 130 6.09 -0.11 -5.62
N TYR A 131 4.96 -0.39 -6.25
CA TYR A 131 3.70 -0.73 -5.58
C TYR A 131 3.50 -2.25 -5.62
N GLU A 132 3.14 -2.84 -4.48
CA GLU A 132 2.66 -4.22 -4.38
C GLU A 132 1.31 -4.22 -3.66
N GLY A 133 0.27 -4.76 -4.28
CA GLY A 133 -1.05 -4.85 -3.64
C GLY A 133 -2.15 -5.34 -4.57
N LEU A 134 -3.40 -5.23 -4.13
CA LEU A 134 -4.55 -5.74 -4.87
C LEU A 134 -4.98 -4.83 -6.04
N HIS A 135 -4.66 -3.54 -5.99
CA HIS A 135 -5.35 -2.51 -6.80
C HIS A 135 -4.42 -1.62 -7.62
N GLY A 136 -3.20 -2.08 -7.91
CA GLY A 136 -2.18 -1.28 -8.60
C GLY A 136 -2.50 -0.97 -10.07
N GLY A 137 -3.51 -1.62 -10.65
CA GLY A 137 -4.00 -1.36 -12.02
C GLY A 137 -5.41 -0.76 -12.08
N VAL A 138 -5.96 -0.33 -10.95
CA VAL A 138 -7.28 0.32 -10.88
C VAL A 138 -7.17 1.84 -11.10
N VAL A 139 -6.00 2.42 -10.80
CA VAL A 139 -5.68 3.85 -10.87
C VAL A 139 -4.81 4.20 -12.07
#